data_AF-A0A2H5S078-F1
#
_entry.id   AF-A0A2H5S078-F1
#
_cell.length_a   1.000
_cell.length_b   1.000
_cell.length_c   1.000
_cell.angle_alpha   90.00
_cell.angle_beta   90.00
_cell.angle_gamma   90.00
#
_symmetry.space_group_name_H-M   'P 1'
#
loop_
_entity.id
_entity.type
_entity.pdbx_description
1 polymer ?
#
loop_
_entity_poly.entity_id
_entity_poly.type
_entity_poly.pdbx_seq_one_letter_code
_entity_poly.pdbx_strand_id
1 'polypeptide(L)'
;MDKLGVLWILWGGMGYVMGTTIVGTMLSFHKIKQQQKSKALEALKIIHSHNILHNDIREENILVNEKGDIYIIDFGMSVVTDKKKLFRQEEFELSRLLNRYM
;
A
#
# COMPACT_ATOMS: atom_id res chain seq x y z
N MET A 1 8.62 1.60 37.38
CA MET A 1 7.71 2.04 36.32
C MET A 1 8.47 2.99 35.41
N ASP A 2 8.47 2.61 34.13
CA ASP A 2 8.50 3.49 32.95
C ASP A 2 9.81 4.16 32.53
N LYS A 3 10.68 3.42 31.83
CA LYS A 3 11.56 3.95 30.74
C LYS A 3 11.85 2.94 29.61
N LEU A 4 11.06 1.88 29.45
CA LEU A 4 11.32 0.86 28.42
C LEU A 4 10.42 0.94 27.18
N GLY A 5 9.36 1.76 27.17
CA GLY A 5 8.42 1.82 26.05
C GLY A 5 8.92 2.54 24.78
N VAL A 6 9.91 3.42 24.89
CA VAL A 6 10.38 4.26 23.76
C VAL A 6 11.44 3.54 22.91
N LEU A 7 12.14 2.55 23.47
CA LEU A 7 13.23 1.87 22.76
C LEU A 7 12.72 0.81 21.75
N TRP A 8 11.55 0.21 22.00
CA TRP A 8 10.93 -0.77 21.09
C TRP A 8 10.39 -0.13 19.81
N ILE A 9 9.97 1.12 19.90
CA ILE A 9 9.55 1.96 18.79
C ILE A 9 10.74 2.10 17.80
N LEU A 10 11.95 2.33 18.28
CA LEU A 10 13.09 2.63 17.40
C LEU A 10 13.71 1.42 16.66
N TRP A 11 13.46 0.17 17.09
CA TRP A 11 14.09 -1.01 16.46
C TRP A 11 13.13 -1.88 15.62
N GLY A 12 11.85 -1.53 15.53
CA GLY A 12 10.83 -2.36 14.89
C GLY A 12 10.06 -1.66 13.77
N GLY A 13 10.68 -1.44 12.60
CA GLY A 13 9.97 -1.25 11.32
C GLY A 13 8.92 -0.14 11.26
N MET A 14 9.23 1.07 11.72
CA MET A 14 8.22 2.14 11.82
C MET A 14 8.03 2.96 10.54
N GLY A 15 6.78 3.01 10.06
CA GLY A 15 6.28 4.09 9.23
C GLY A 15 5.75 5.22 10.12
N TYR A 16 6.32 6.42 10.00
CA TYR A 16 5.80 7.64 10.61
C TYR A 16 5.75 8.77 9.60
N VAL A 17 4.63 9.49 9.55
CA VAL A 17 4.60 10.92 9.23
C VAL A 17 3.74 11.56 10.33
N MET A 18 4.18 12.62 10.98
CA MET A 18 3.36 13.38 11.94
C MET A 18 2.91 14.67 11.26
N GLY A 19 1.60 14.80 11.09
CA GLY A 19 0.96 16.01 10.59
C GLY A 19 -0.56 15.89 10.51
N THR A 20 -1.08 14.85 9.83
CA THR A 20 -2.53 14.61 9.63
C THR A 20 -2.81 13.14 9.24
N THR A 21 -2.00 12.19 9.74
CA THR A 21 -1.47 11.07 8.94
C THR A 21 -2.22 9.74 9.00
N ILE A 22 -2.28 9.04 7.86
CA ILE A 22 -2.62 7.62 7.74
C ILE A 22 -1.56 6.77 8.46
N VAL A 23 -1.90 6.23 9.64
CA VAL A 23 -1.04 5.29 10.37
C VAL A 23 -1.22 3.91 9.75
N GLY A 24 -0.28 3.51 8.90
CA GLY A 24 -0.25 2.19 8.29
C GLY A 24 1.18 1.66 8.23
N THR A 25 1.29 0.35 8.37
CA THR A 25 2.53 -0.42 8.22
C THR A 25 2.63 -0.93 6.80
N MET A 26 3.85 -1.01 6.27
CA MET A 26 4.10 -1.56 4.94
C MET A 26 3.58 -3.01 4.84
N LEU A 27 3.11 -3.37 3.65
CA LEU A 27 2.62 -4.71 3.33
C LEU A 27 3.67 -5.79 3.62
N SER A 28 4.96 -5.46 3.46
CA SER A 28 6.10 -6.35 3.73
C SER A 28 6.05 -6.99 5.13
N PHE A 29 5.46 -6.31 6.12
CA PHE A 29 5.37 -6.77 7.50
C PHE A 29 4.03 -7.43 7.84
N HIS A 30 3.10 -7.57 6.89
CA HIS A 30 1.71 -7.96 7.15
C HIS A 30 1.25 -9.12 6.27
N LYS A 31 0.64 -10.12 6.92
CA LYS A 31 -0.24 -11.06 6.21
C LYS A 31 -1.60 -10.41 5.97
N ILE A 32 -2.17 -10.62 4.79
CA ILE A 32 -3.44 -10.02 4.38
C ILE A 32 -4.50 -11.08 4.09
N LYS A 33 -5.75 -10.73 4.34
CA LYS A 33 -6.92 -11.55 4.03
C LYS A 33 -7.47 -11.21 2.64
N GLN A 34 -8.31 -12.09 2.11
CA GLN A 34 -8.98 -11.89 0.83
C GLN A 34 -9.74 -10.54 0.74
N GLN A 35 -10.33 -10.07 1.85
CA GLN A 35 -11.02 -8.77 1.91
C GLN A 35 -10.06 -7.60 1.67
N GLN A 36 -8.87 -7.62 2.26
CA GLN A 36 -7.84 -6.60 2.05
C GLN A 36 -7.31 -6.62 0.63
N LYS A 37 -7.12 -7.82 0.05
CA LYS A 37 -6.76 -7.96 -1.36
C LYS A 37 -7.79 -7.29 -2.28
N SER A 38 -9.08 -7.51 -2.03
CA SER A 38 -10.15 -6.85 -2.79
C SER A 38 -10.09 -5.32 -2.65
N LYS A 39 -9.91 -4.80 -1.43
CA LYS A 39 -9.76 -3.36 -1.18
C LYS A 39 -8.57 -2.75 -1.94
N ALA A 40 -7.44 -3.44 -1.97
CA ALA A 40 -6.25 -2.97 -2.69
C ALA A 40 -6.49 -2.85 -4.20
N LEU A 41 -7.13 -3.86 -4.79
CA LEU A 41 -7.48 -3.85 -6.21
C LEU A 41 -8.52 -2.78 -6.54
N GLU A 42 -9.48 -2.53 -5.64
CA GLU A 42 -10.46 -1.44 -5.78
C GLU A 42 -9.79 -0.07 -5.71
N ALA A 43 -8.88 0.15 -4.76
CA ALA A 43 -8.10 1.38 -4.66
C ALA A 43 -7.31 1.66 -5.95
N LEU A 44 -6.66 0.64 -6.51
CA LEU A 44 -5.94 0.78 -7.78
C LEU A 44 -6.88 1.11 -8.95
N LYS A 45 -8.07 0.50 -9.01
CA LYS A 45 -9.09 0.83 -10.02
C LYS A 45 -9.57 2.27 -9.94
N ILE A 46 -9.67 2.84 -8.73
CA ILE A 46 -10.00 4.25 -8.54
C ILE A 46 -8.86 5.12 -9.09
N ILE A 47 -7.60 4.77 -8.85
CA ILE A 47 -6.46 5.49 -9.44
C ILE A 47 -6.54 5.43 -10.99
N HIS A 48 -6.77 4.25 -11.55
CA HIS A 48 -6.89 4.05 -13.00
C HIS A 48 -8.08 4.78 -13.63
N SER A 49 -9.21 4.90 -12.92
CA SER A 49 -10.39 5.61 -13.42
C SER A 49 -10.15 7.11 -13.59
N HIS A 50 -9.14 7.67 -12.90
CA HIS A 50 -8.65 9.03 -13.09
C HIS A 50 -7.56 9.14 -14.18
N ASN A 51 -7.38 8.10 -15.00
CA ASN A 51 -6.33 8.01 -16.02
C ASN A 51 -4.91 8.11 -15.44
N ILE A 52 -4.70 7.67 -14.20
CA ILE A 52 -3.38 7.64 -13.56
C ILE A 52 -2.87 6.21 -13.55
N LEU A 53 -1.65 6.00 -14.03
CA LEU A 53 -0.89 4.76 -13.85
C LEU A 53 0.07 4.98 -12.67
N HIS A 54 0.07 4.10 -11.66
CA HIS A 54 0.91 4.30 -10.48
C HIS A 54 2.40 4.15 -10.83
N ASN A 55 2.72 3.12 -11.63
CA ASN A 55 3.99 2.76 -12.23
C ASN A 55 5.10 2.32 -11.25
N ASP A 56 4.78 2.17 -9.97
CA ASP A 56 5.71 1.69 -8.93
C ASP A 56 4.98 0.85 -7.86
N ILE A 57 4.33 -0.23 -8.30
CA ILE A 57 3.63 -1.17 -7.41
C ILE A 57 4.64 -2.11 -6.74
N ARG A 58 4.82 -1.92 -5.43
CA ARG A 58 5.68 -2.72 -4.56
C ARG A 58 5.20 -2.69 -3.11
N GLU A 59 5.65 -3.63 -2.28
CA GLU A 59 5.17 -3.82 -0.92
C GLU A 59 5.40 -2.62 0.01
N GLU A 60 6.42 -1.80 -0.24
CA GLU A 60 6.72 -0.58 0.51
C GLU A 60 5.72 0.55 0.20
N ASN A 61 5.12 0.52 -0.99
CA ASN A 61 4.13 1.50 -1.46
C ASN A 61 2.68 1.08 -1.19
N ILE A 62 2.49 0.01 -0.41
CA ILE A 62 1.18 -0.46 0.03
C ILE A 62 1.16 -0.46 1.55
N LEU A 63 0.37 0.42 2.14
CA LEU A 63 0.18 0.49 3.58
C LEU A 63 -1.09 -0.24 4.01
N VAL A 64 -0.99 -0.93 5.14
CA VAL A 64 -2.12 -1.53 5.86
C VAL A 64 -2.26 -0.82 7.19
N ASN A 65 -3.43 -0.26 7.50
CA ASN A 65 -3.68 0.31 8.83
C ASN A 65 -4.21 -0.75 9.82
N GLU A 66 -4.30 -0.39 11.11
CA GLU A 66 -4.80 -1.28 12.17
C GLU A 66 -6.24 -1.76 11.95
N LYS A 67 -7.03 -1.03 11.15
CA LYS A 67 -8.41 -1.39 10.78
C LYS A 67 -8.46 -2.34 9.58
N GLY A 68 -7.32 -2.68 8.97
CA GLY A 68 -7.25 -3.48 7.76
C GLY A 68 -7.69 -2.75 6.49
N ASP A 69 -7.60 -1.42 6.48
CA ASP A 69 -7.70 -0.64 5.24
C ASP A 69 -6.37 -0.62 4.52
N ILE A 70 -6.43 -0.52 3.18
CA ILE A 70 -5.28 -0.50 2.29
C ILE A 70 -5.14 0.87 1.66
N TYR A 71 -3.90 1.36 1.62
CA TYR A 71 -3.56 2.61 0.95
C TYR A 71 -2.41 2.35 -0.02
N ILE A 72 -2.57 2.80 -1.26
CA ILE A 72 -1.49 2.85 -2.25
C ILE A 72 -0.88 4.24 -2.15
N ILE A 73 0.44 4.30 -1.95
CA ILE A 73 1.18 5.53 -1.68
C ILE A 73 2.35 5.69 -2.66
N ASP A 74 2.96 6.88 -2.64
CA ASP A 74 4.12 7.26 -3.44
C ASP A 74 3.87 7.30 -4.96
N PHE A 75 3.26 8.40 -5.40
CA PHE A 75 2.97 8.68 -6.81
C PHE A 75 4.16 9.34 -7.53
N GLY A 76 5.37 9.30 -6.98
CA GLY A 76 6.55 9.94 -7.56
C GLY A 76 6.88 9.46 -8.98
N MET A 77 6.50 8.23 -9.31
CA MET A 77 6.71 7.60 -10.63
C MET A 77 5.45 7.56 -11.51
N SER A 78 4.33 8.11 -11.03
CA SER A 78 3.04 8.00 -11.71
C SER A 78 2.96 8.85 -12.97
N VAL A 79 2.14 8.40 -13.92
CA VAL A 79 1.92 9.09 -15.20
C VAL A 79 0.45 9.14 -15.56
N VAL A 80 0.04 10.21 -16.25
CA VAL A 80 -1.31 10.30 -16.83
C VAL A 80 -1.32 9.57 -18.17
N THR A 81 -2.24 8.62 -18.34
CA THR A 81 -2.39 7.85 -19.58
C THR A 81 -3.80 7.28 -19.73
N ASP A 82 -4.24 7.04 -20.95
CA ASP A 82 -5.50 6.37 -21.30
C ASP A 82 -5.27 4.92 -21.78
N LYS A 83 -4.02 4.43 -21.71
CA LYS A 83 -3.60 3.12 -22.22
C LYS A 83 -4.13 2.00 -21.32
N LYS A 84 -5.36 1.54 -21.60
CA LYS A 84 -6.03 0.43 -20.88
C LYS A 84 -5.20 -0.86 -20.74
N LYS A 85 -4.25 -1.11 -21.64
CA LYS A 85 -3.34 -2.26 -21.55
C LYS A 85 -2.39 -2.14 -20.35
N LEU A 86 -1.89 -0.94 -20.06
CA LEU A 86 -0.98 -0.68 -18.93
C LEU A 86 -1.72 -0.84 -17.59
N PHE A 87 -2.96 -0.35 -17.50
CA PHE A 87 -3.80 -0.54 -16.32
C PHE A 87 -4.03 -2.01 -16.00
N ARG A 88 -4.39 -2.83 -16.99
CA ARG A 88 -4.55 -4.28 -16.78
C ARG A 88 -3.24 -4.97 -16.36
N GLN A 89 -2.11 -4.52 -16.88
CA GLN A 89 -0.81 -5.06 -16.49
C GLN A 89 -0.50 -4.70 -15.02
N GLU A 90 -0.72 -3.45 -14.61
CA GLU A 90 -0.51 -3.01 -13.24
C GLU A 90 -1.46 -3.70 -12.24
N GLU A 91 -2.75 -3.90 -12.60
CA GLU A 91 -3.68 -4.70 -11.80
C GLU A 91 -3.19 -6.15 -11.62
N PHE A 92 -2.62 -6.74 -12.67
CA PHE A 92 -2.06 -8.09 -12.61
C PHE A 92 -0.85 -8.14 -11.68
N GLU A 93 0.08 -7.19 -11.78
CA GLU A 93 1.25 -7.12 -10.90
C GLU A 93 0.84 -6.91 -9.44
N LEU A 94 -0.12 -6.03 -9.16
CA LEU A 94 -0.67 -5.86 -7.81
C LEU A 94 -1.28 -7.16 -7.29
N SER A 95 -2.11 -7.84 -8.09
CA SER A 95 -2.72 -9.12 -7.69
C SER A 95 -1.67 -10.20 -7.39
N ARG A 96 -0.61 -10.28 -8.21
CA ARG A 96 0.52 -11.21 -8.04
C ARG A 96 1.31 -10.89 -6.76
N LEU A 97 1.57 -9.62 -6.50
CA LEU A 97 2.24 -9.16 -5.29
C LEU A 97 1.43 -9.54 -4.04
N LEU A 98 0.14 -9.21 -4.00
CA LEU A 98 -0.74 -9.47 -2.86
C LEU A 98 -0.83 -10.96 -2.53
N ASN A 99 -0.83 -11.84 -3.53
CA ASN A 99 -0.83 -13.30 -3.32
C ASN A 99 0.36 -13.81 -2.50
N ARG A 100 1.51 -13.11 -2.51
CA ARG A 100 2.70 -13.49 -1.71
C ARG A 100 2.49 -13.24 -0.21
N TYR A 101 1.59 -12.32 0.12
CA TYR A 101 1.29 -11.88 1.49
C TYR A 101 -0.03 -12.44 2.02
N MET A 102 -0.73 -13.27 1.24
CA MET A 102 -1.88 -14.04 1.73
C MET A 102 -1.47 -15.18 2.66
#